data_AF-A0A2S8Q9D8-F1
#
_entry.id   AF-A0A2S8Q9D8-F1
#
_cell.length_a   1.000
_cell.length_b   1.000
_cell.length_c   1.000
_cell.angle_alpha   90.00
_cell.angle_beta   90.00
_cell.angle_gamma   90.00
#
_symmetry.space_group_name_H-M   'P 1'
#
loop_
_entity.id
_entity.type
_entity.pdbx_description
1 polymer ?
#
loop_
_entity_poly.entity_id
_entity_poly.type
_entity_poly.pdbx_seq_one_letter_code
_entity_poly.pdbx_strand_id
1 'polypeptide(L)'
;MEWEKLQLYFSTARLARYLQESQGDKHQATQCYILNIKLSEYFIPVFSVIEISLRNSLNYSLQKFYQRCDWYESWKGDPIFKYLYAEIINVKNRIRSDDVNKIIAELTFGFWTILFNIKYEVLLWKSLRLAFPYCTKMLRKRKTISSSLNKIRRLRMIRQSKSEISQFFSSDNYSDIRG
;
A
#
# COMPACT_ATOMS: atom_id res chain seq x y z
N MET A 1 -15.16 -4.54 26.12
CA MET A 1 -15.50 -5.59 25.12
C MET A 1 -14.88 -6.88 25.62
N GLU A 2 -15.65 -7.96 25.75
CA GLU A 2 -15.18 -9.23 26.32
C GLU A 2 -14.58 -10.14 25.23
N TRP A 3 -13.53 -10.88 25.57
CA TRP A 3 -12.82 -11.78 24.64
C TRP A 3 -13.74 -12.81 23.98
N GLU A 4 -14.71 -13.34 24.73
CA GLU A 4 -15.65 -14.35 24.24
C GLU A 4 -16.57 -13.80 23.15
N LYS A 5 -17.03 -12.55 23.30
CA LYS A 5 -17.80 -11.85 22.27
C LYS A 5 -16.93 -11.58 21.04
N LEU A 6 -15.67 -11.18 21.24
CA LEU A 6 -14.73 -11.03 20.13
C LEU A 6 -14.56 -12.34 19.35
N GLN A 7 -14.38 -13.46 20.04
CA GLN A 7 -14.19 -14.77 19.42
C GLN A 7 -15.44 -15.29 18.71
N LEU A 8 -16.62 -14.88 19.17
CA LEU A 8 -17.90 -15.20 18.54
C LEU A 8 -18.10 -14.40 17.23
N TYR A 9 -17.79 -13.10 17.24
CA TYR A 9 -18.06 -12.20 16.11
C TYR A 9 -16.90 -12.05 15.12
N PHE A 10 -15.68 -12.41 15.50
CA PHE A 10 -14.48 -12.33 14.66
C PHE A 10 -13.83 -13.71 14.53
N SER A 11 -13.20 -13.97 13.37
CA SER A 11 -12.59 -15.28 13.13
C SER A 11 -11.50 -15.61 14.17
N THR A 12 -11.53 -16.85 14.66
CA THR A 12 -10.54 -17.39 15.62
C THR A 12 -9.11 -17.20 15.12
N ALA A 13 -8.87 -17.39 13.83
CA ALA A 13 -7.57 -17.15 13.19
C ALA A 13 -7.06 -15.70 13.34
N ARG A 14 -7.96 -14.70 13.33
CA ARG A 14 -7.60 -13.28 13.49
C ARG A 14 -7.20 -12.96 14.93
N LEU A 15 -7.84 -13.61 15.90
CA LEU A 15 -7.62 -13.38 17.32
C LEU A 15 -6.48 -14.24 17.90
N ALA A 16 -6.23 -15.41 17.31
CA ALA A 16 -5.19 -16.34 17.74
C ALA A 16 -3.79 -15.70 17.81
N ARG A 17 -3.47 -14.79 16.87
CA ARG A 17 -2.20 -14.05 16.89
C ARG A 17 -2.08 -13.14 18.11
N TYR A 18 -3.12 -12.40 18.47
CA TYR A 18 -3.10 -11.52 19.64
C TYR A 18 -3.02 -12.32 20.94
N LEU A 19 -3.63 -13.51 20.97
CA LEU A 19 -3.55 -14.41 22.13
C LEU A 19 -2.16 -15.01 22.30
N GLN A 20 -1.53 -15.48 21.20
CA GLN A 20 -0.14 -15.96 21.22
C GLN A 20 0.83 -14.86 21.68
N GLU A 21 0.70 -13.65 21.12
CA GLU A 21 1.55 -12.51 21.47
C GLU A 21 1.32 -11.98 22.90
N SER A 22 0.16 -12.29 23.50
CA SER A 22 -0.17 -11.93 24.88
C SER A 22 0.03 -13.10 25.84
N GLN A 23 0.80 -14.13 25.44
CA GLN A 23 1.11 -15.30 26.28
C GLN A 23 -0.14 -16.01 26.84
N GLY A 24 -1.26 -15.96 26.13
CA GLY A 24 -2.54 -16.53 26.58
C GLY A 24 -3.43 -15.60 27.41
N ASP A 25 -2.99 -14.39 27.75
CA ASP A 25 -3.81 -13.39 28.44
C ASP A 25 -4.87 -12.81 27.48
N LYS A 26 -6.13 -13.21 27.71
CA LYS A 26 -7.31 -12.77 26.95
C LYS A 26 -7.61 -11.28 27.10
N HIS A 27 -7.33 -10.68 28.26
CA HIS A 27 -7.57 -9.26 28.50
C HIS A 27 -6.54 -8.42 27.74
N GLN A 28 -5.26 -8.77 27.87
CA GLN A 28 -4.19 -8.11 27.12
C GLN A 28 -4.35 -8.30 25.60
N ALA A 29 -4.74 -9.49 25.15
CA ALA A 29 -5.01 -9.75 23.73
C ALA A 29 -6.17 -8.89 23.19
N THR A 30 -7.24 -8.74 23.98
CA THR A 30 -8.36 -7.85 23.66
C THR A 30 -7.91 -6.40 23.53
N GLN A 31 -7.11 -5.91 24.48
CA GLN A 31 -6.59 -4.53 24.45
C GLN A 31 -5.69 -4.31 23.22
N CYS A 32 -4.81 -5.26 22.91
CA CYS A 32 -3.95 -5.19 21.72
C CYS A 32 -4.78 -5.13 20.43
N TYR A 33 -5.86 -5.91 20.34
CA TYR A 33 -6.76 -5.89 19.20
C TYR A 33 -7.47 -4.54 19.05
N ILE A 34 -8.01 -3.99 20.13
CA ILE A 34 -8.67 -2.67 20.12
C ILE A 34 -7.68 -1.57 19.73
N LEU A 35 -6.46 -1.61 20.27
CA LEU A 35 -5.40 -0.67 19.92
C LEU A 35 -5.03 -0.76 18.43
N ASN A 36 -4.95 -1.97 17.86
CA ASN A 36 -4.71 -2.14 16.42
C ASN A 36 -5.82 -1.51 15.57
N ILE A 37 -7.09 -1.68 15.96
CA ILE A 37 -8.22 -1.05 15.25
C ILE A 37 -8.10 0.48 15.32
N LYS A 38 -7.90 1.05 16.52
CA LYS A 38 -7.76 2.50 16.71
C LYS A 38 -6.58 3.05 15.91
N LEU A 39 -5.43 2.38 15.96
CA LEU A 39 -4.26 2.77 15.19
C LEU A 39 -4.55 2.75 13.69
N SER A 40 -5.23 1.71 13.21
CA SER A 40 -5.63 1.58 11.81
C SER A 40 -6.55 2.72 11.38
N GLU A 41 -7.47 3.16 12.25
CA GLU A 41 -8.37 4.30 12.02
C GLU A 41 -7.58 5.58 11.72
N TYR A 42 -6.56 5.90 12.52
CA TYR A 42 -5.71 7.08 12.32
C TYR A 42 -4.92 7.05 11.00
N PHE A 43 -4.54 5.87 10.53
CA PHE A 43 -3.74 5.74 9.31
C PHE A 43 -4.56 5.68 8.02
N ILE A 44 -5.87 5.39 8.07
CA ILE A 44 -6.71 5.33 6.87
C ILE A 44 -6.63 6.63 6.04
N PRO A 45 -6.80 7.84 6.63
CA PRO A 45 -6.68 9.08 5.88
C PRO A 45 -5.29 9.28 5.26
N VAL A 46 -4.24 8.95 6.02
CA VAL A 46 -2.85 9.07 5.57
C VAL A 46 -2.59 8.18 4.34
N PHE A 47 -3.03 6.92 4.40
CA PHE A 47 -2.89 6.00 3.26
C PHE A 47 -3.70 6.44 2.04
N SER A 48 -4.91 6.98 2.24
CA SER A 48 -5.71 7.50 1.12
C SER A 48 -5.00 8.66 0.41
N VAL A 49 -4.42 9.61 1.16
CA VAL A 49 -3.65 10.73 0.58
C VAL A 49 -2.42 10.22 -0.16
N ILE A 50 -1.69 9.27 0.41
CA ILE A 50 -0.51 8.65 -0.24
C ILE A 50 -0.92 7.93 -1.53
N GLU A 51 -2.00 7.15 -1.50
CA GLU A 51 -2.48 6.39 -2.66
C GLU A 51 -2.89 7.32 -3.81
N ILE A 52 -3.68 8.36 -3.52
CA ILE A 52 -4.13 9.33 -4.52
C ILE A 52 -2.94 10.12 -5.09
N SER A 53 -2.08 10.65 -4.23
CA SER A 53 -0.91 11.45 -4.66
C SER A 53 0.08 10.63 -5.48
N LEU A 54 0.38 9.39 -5.05
CA LEU A 54 1.25 8.48 -5.79
C LEU A 54 0.66 8.14 -7.15
N ARG A 55 -0.60 7.69 -7.19
CA ARG A 55 -1.31 7.34 -8.43
C ARG A 55 -1.28 8.51 -9.41
N ASN A 56 -1.65 9.70 -8.97
CA ASN A 56 -1.74 10.87 -9.83
C ASN A 56 -0.36 11.25 -10.39
N SER A 57 0.68 11.22 -9.54
CA SER A 57 2.05 11.53 -9.96
C SER A 57 2.61 10.50 -10.96
N LEU A 58 2.37 9.21 -10.73
CA LEU A 58 2.80 8.15 -11.65
C LEU A 58 2.03 8.18 -12.97
N ASN A 59 0.71 8.36 -12.91
CA ASN A 59 -0.13 8.51 -14.08
C ASN A 59 0.37 9.67 -14.95
N TYR A 60 0.60 10.84 -14.37
CA TYR A 60 1.17 11.99 -15.08
C TYR A 60 2.53 11.67 -15.72
N SER A 61 3.41 11.00 -14.99
CA SER A 61 4.72 10.61 -15.50
C SER A 61 4.62 9.60 -16.67
N LEU A 62 3.67 8.67 -16.63
CA LEU A 62 3.45 7.68 -17.68
C LEU A 62 2.81 8.32 -18.91
N GLN A 63 1.83 9.21 -18.72
CA GLN A 63 1.23 9.96 -19.82
C GLN A 63 2.27 10.77 -20.59
N LYS A 64 3.19 11.43 -19.88
CA LYS A 64 4.32 12.15 -20.52
C LYS A 64 5.27 11.22 -21.26
N PHE A 65 5.57 10.06 -20.68
CA PHE A 65 6.51 9.11 -21.27
C PHE A 65 5.96 8.47 -22.55
N TYR A 66 4.69 8.06 -22.54
CA TYR A 66 4.01 7.45 -23.69
C TYR A 66 3.32 8.46 -24.61
N GLN A 67 3.31 9.75 -24.25
CA GLN A 67 2.68 10.85 -24.98
C GLN A 67 1.18 10.64 -25.26
N ARG A 68 0.47 10.00 -24.32
CA ARG A 68 -0.94 9.66 -24.46
C ARG A 68 -1.63 9.50 -23.11
N CYS A 69 -2.93 9.77 -23.04
CA CYS A 69 -3.70 9.68 -21.80
C CYS A 69 -3.91 8.22 -21.37
N ASP A 70 -4.21 7.36 -22.33
CA ASP A 70 -4.42 5.91 -22.24
C ASP A 70 -3.10 5.13 -22.38
N TRP A 71 -2.06 5.54 -21.65
CA TRP A 71 -0.70 5.00 -21.77
C TRP A 71 -0.60 3.47 -21.68
N TYR A 72 -1.56 2.82 -21.02
CA TYR A 72 -1.60 1.36 -20.90
C TYR A 72 -1.93 0.65 -22.22
N GLU A 73 -2.53 1.32 -23.20
CA GLU A 73 -2.76 0.73 -24.52
C GLU A 73 -1.43 0.47 -25.25
N SER A 74 -0.37 1.23 -24.94
CA SER A 74 0.99 0.95 -25.44
C SER A 74 1.59 -0.34 -24.87
N TRP A 75 0.99 -0.95 -23.84
CA TRP A 75 1.41 -2.24 -23.27
C TRP A 75 0.70 -3.43 -23.92
N LYS A 76 -0.30 -3.17 -24.76
CA LYS A 76 -1.09 -4.22 -25.41
C LYS A 76 -0.18 -5.06 -26.31
N GLY A 77 -0.17 -6.37 -26.05
CA GLY A 77 0.64 -7.33 -26.82
C GLY A 77 2.08 -7.49 -26.32
N ASP A 78 2.55 -6.67 -25.37
CA ASP A 78 3.87 -6.85 -24.77
C ASP A 78 3.84 -7.94 -23.67
N PRO A 79 4.62 -9.04 -23.81
CA PRO A 79 4.69 -10.10 -22.79
C PRO A 79 5.15 -9.61 -21.41
N ILE A 80 5.95 -8.54 -21.36
CA ILE A 80 6.46 -7.96 -20.12
C ILE A 80 5.29 -7.42 -19.29
N PHE A 81 4.34 -6.74 -19.93
CA PHE A 81 3.21 -6.06 -19.29
C PHE A 81 1.92 -6.86 -19.25
N LYS A 82 1.88 -8.08 -19.81
CA LYS A 82 0.69 -8.95 -19.90
C LYS A 82 -0.17 -8.98 -18.62
N TYR A 83 0.44 -9.15 -17.45
CA TYR A 83 -0.27 -9.18 -16.17
C TYR A 83 -0.89 -7.82 -15.80
N LEU A 84 -0.12 -6.75 -15.92
CA LEU A 84 -0.56 -5.40 -15.58
C LEU A 84 -1.67 -4.93 -16.52
N TYR A 85 -1.53 -5.23 -17.81
CA TYR A 85 -2.56 -4.93 -18.81
C TYR A 85 -3.85 -5.70 -18.52
N ALA A 86 -3.76 -6.99 -18.17
CA ALA A 86 -4.93 -7.77 -17.78
C ALA A 86 -5.65 -7.20 -16.54
N GLU A 87 -4.91 -6.71 -15.54
CA GLU A 87 -5.50 -6.06 -14.35
C GLU A 87 -6.30 -4.79 -14.74
N ILE A 88 -5.76 -3.98 -15.65
CA ILE A 88 -6.45 -2.79 -16.17
C ILE A 88 -7.72 -3.17 -16.92
N ILE A 89 -7.67 -4.19 -17.78
CA ILE A 89 -8.85 -4.68 -18.51
C ILE A 89 -9.90 -5.25 -17.54
N ASN A 90 -9.49 -5.94 -16.48
CA ASN A 90 -10.41 -6.40 -15.44
C ASN A 90 -11.12 -5.24 -14.74
N VAL A 91 -10.39 -4.18 -14.40
CA VAL A 91 -10.97 -2.95 -13.83
C VAL A 91 -11.94 -2.30 -14.81
N LYS A 92 -11.52 -2.13 -16.07
CA LYS A 92 -12.34 -1.58 -17.16
C LYS A 92 -13.67 -2.33 -17.32
N ASN A 93 -13.62 -3.67 -17.32
CA ASN A 93 -14.81 -4.52 -17.40
C ASN A 93 -15.69 -4.42 -16.14
N ARG A 94 -15.09 -4.29 -14.95
CA ARG A 94 -15.82 -4.14 -13.68
C ARG A 94 -16.61 -2.83 -13.63
N ILE A 95 -16.00 -1.73 -14.05
CA ILE A 95 -16.65 -0.40 -14.01
C ILE A 95 -17.54 -0.10 -15.22
N ARG A 96 -17.43 -0.92 -16.29
CA ARG A 96 -18.17 -0.75 -17.56
C ARG A 96 -18.03 0.67 -18.13
N SER A 97 -16.82 1.18 -18.15
CA SER A 97 -16.51 2.53 -18.63
C SER A 97 -15.14 2.57 -19.31
N ASP A 98 -15.06 3.30 -20.42
CA ASP A 98 -13.82 3.61 -21.13
C ASP A 98 -13.12 4.87 -20.62
N ASP A 99 -13.66 5.52 -19.58
CA ASP A 99 -13.06 6.73 -19.00
C ASP A 99 -11.73 6.39 -18.30
N VAL A 100 -10.64 6.83 -18.91
CA VAL A 100 -9.27 6.66 -18.42
C VAL A 100 -9.14 7.09 -16.97
N ASN A 101 -9.73 8.22 -16.57
CA ASN A 101 -9.60 8.73 -15.22
C ASN A 101 -10.28 7.81 -14.20
N LYS A 102 -11.44 7.25 -14.55
CA LYS A 102 -12.13 6.26 -13.71
C LYS A 102 -11.35 4.95 -13.62
N ILE A 103 -10.82 4.47 -14.74
CA ILE A 103 -9.98 3.25 -14.76
C ILE A 103 -8.77 3.43 -13.85
N ILE A 104 -8.02 4.52 -14.05
CA ILE A 104 -6.84 4.84 -13.23
C ILE A 104 -7.23 4.95 -11.76
N ALA A 105 -8.38 5.59 -11.46
CA ALA A 105 -8.83 5.78 -10.09
C ALA A 105 -9.11 4.47 -9.33
N GLU A 106 -9.52 3.44 -10.05
CA GLU A 106 -9.92 2.12 -9.54
C GLU A 106 -8.77 1.12 -9.43
N LEU A 107 -7.59 1.46 -9.96
CA LEU A 107 -6.39 0.66 -9.80
C LEU A 107 -5.90 0.73 -8.35
N THR A 108 -5.63 -0.43 -7.78
CA THR A 108 -5.21 -0.54 -6.39
C THR A 108 -3.82 0.05 -6.17
N PHE A 109 -3.51 0.49 -4.95
CA PHE A 109 -2.13 0.81 -4.55
C PHE A 109 -1.13 -0.29 -4.96
N GLY A 110 -1.53 -1.56 -4.88
CA GLY A 110 -0.69 -2.71 -5.27
C GLY A 110 -0.23 -2.64 -6.72
N PHE A 111 -1.13 -2.30 -7.65
CA PHE A 111 -0.80 -2.12 -9.07
C PHE A 111 0.36 -1.13 -9.25
N TRP A 112 0.28 0.04 -8.62
CA TRP A 112 1.29 1.09 -8.72
C TRP A 112 2.64 0.68 -8.12
N THR A 113 2.64 -0.10 -7.03
CA THR A 113 3.88 -0.60 -6.44
C THR A 113 4.62 -1.61 -7.33
N ILE A 114 3.89 -2.41 -8.11
CA ILE A 114 4.48 -3.43 -8.99
C ILE A 114 5.34 -2.79 -10.09
N LEU A 115 5.01 -1.57 -10.53
CA LEU A 115 5.78 -0.83 -11.55
C LEU A 115 7.24 -0.58 -11.15
N PHE A 116 7.56 -0.65 -9.84
CA PHE A 116 8.92 -0.50 -9.31
C PHE A 116 9.65 -1.82 -9.11
N ASN A 117 9.11 -2.94 -9.58
CA ASN A 117 9.83 -4.22 -9.56
C ASN A 117 11.00 -4.20 -10.55
N ILE A 118 12.02 -5.00 -10.25
CA ILE A 118 13.23 -5.09 -11.07
C ILE A 118 12.93 -5.44 -12.53
N LYS A 119 11.86 -6.23 -12.77
CA LYS A 119 11.36 -6.60 -14.09
C LYS A 119 11.08 -5.39 -15.00
N TYR A 120 10.61 -4.27 -14.44
CA TYR A 120 10.19 -3.10 -15.23
C TYR A 120 11.21 -1.96 -15.18
N GLU A 121 12.32 -2.13 -14.45
CA GLU A 121 13.28 -1.06 -14.19
C GLU A 121 13.85 -0.47 -15.49
N VAL A 122 14.27 -1.31 -16.42
CA VAL A 122 14.89 -0.88 -17.69
C VAL A 122 13.93 0.02 -18.50
N LEU A 123 12.64 -0.32 -18.53
CA LEU A 123 11.64 0.36 -19.35
C LEU A 123 11.02 1.58 -18.66
N LEU A 124 10.64 1.43 -17.38
CA LEU A 124 9.81 2.43 -16.70
C LEU A 124 10.60 3.34 -15.75
N TRP A 125 11.75 2.93 -15.21
CA TRP A 125 12.37 3.69 -14.11
C TRP A 125 12.75 5.13 -14.49
N LYS A 126 13.21 5.34 -15.73
CA LYS A 126 13.61 6.67 -16.21
C LYS A 126 12.46 7.69 -16.15
N SER A 127 11.24 7.25 -16.43
CA SER A 127 10.04 8.07 -16.30
C SER A 127 9.56 8.09 -14.85
N LEU A 128 9.34 6.94 -14.22
CA LEU A 128 8.76 6.85 -12.87
C LEU A 128 9.54 7.63 -11.80
N ARG A 129 10.86 7.75 -11.91
CA ARG A 129 11.65 8.56 -10.96
C ARG A 129 11.26 10.04 -10.96
N LEU A 130 10.68 10.55 -12.04
CA LEU A 130 10.21 11.93 -12.17
C LEU A 130 8.96 12.20 -11.34
N ALA A 131 8.22 11.14 -10.97
CA ALA A 131 7.07 11.23 -10.06
C ALA A 131 7.48 11.60 -8.61
N PHE A 132 8.79 11.64 -8.30
CA PHE A 132 9.34 11.96 -6.98
C PHE A 132 10.25 13.20 -7.04
N PRO A 133 9.72 14.39 -7.40
CA PRO A 133 10.53 15.59 -7.64
C PRO A 133 11.27 16.06 -6.38
N TYR A 134 10.68 15.88 -5.20
CA TYR A 134 11.26 16.28 -3.90
C TYR A 134 12.18 15.23 -3.27
N CYS A 135 12.32 14.04 -3.88
CA CYS A 135 13.22 13.01 -3.36
C CYS A 135 14.67 13.35 -3.77
N THR A 136 15.59 13.49 -2.81
CA THR A 136 17.00 13.80 -3.09
C THR A 136 17.63 12.77 -4.02
N LYS A 137 18.63 13.16 -4.82
CA LYS A 137 19.28 12.26 -5.80
C LYS A 137 19.84 10.98 -5.15
N MET A 138 20.33 11.08 -3.91
CA MET A 138 20.85 9.93 -3.15
C MET A 138 19.76 8.90 -2.83
N LEU A 139 18.54 9.36 -2.50
CA LEU A 139 17.39 8.54 -2.15
C LEU A 139 16.54 8.14 -3.36
N ARG A 140 16.62 8.89 -4.46
CA ARG A 140 15.88 8.65 -5.72
C ARG A 140 16.51 7.51 -6.52
N LYS A 141 16.54 6.34 -5.90
CA LYS A 141 16.96 5.06 -6.48
C LYS A 141 15.76 4.10 -6.48
N ARG A 142 15.63 3.30 -7.53
CA ARG A 142 14.51 2.36 -7.71
C ARG A 142 14.34 1.45 -6.50
N LYS A 143 15.45 0.88 -6.00
CA LYS A 143 15.47 0.01 -4.82
C LYS A 143 14.96 0.72 -3.56
N THR A 144 15.37 1.96 -3.32
CA THR A 144 14.94 2.75 -2.16
C THR A 144 13.46 3.05 -2.21
N ILE A 145 12.96 3.54 -3.36
CA ILE A 145 11.53 3.85 -3.55
C ILE A 145 10.68 2.59 -3.44
N SER A 146 11.07 1.51 -4.13
CA SER A 146 10.40 0.21 -4.05
C SER A 146 10.36 -0.31 -2.61
N SER A 147 11.44 -0.19 -1.85
CA SER A 147 11.48 -0.58 -0.44
C SER A 147 10.51 0.25 0.40
N SER A 148 10.50 1.57 0.25
CA SER A 148 9.58 2.46 0.97
C SER A 148 8.10 2.18 0.64
N LEU A 149 7.77 1.98 -0.64
CA LEU A 149 6.42 1.64 -1.07
C LEU A 149 5.97 0.27 -0.53
N ASN A 150 6.87 -0.70 -0.48
CA ASN A 150 6.60 -2.00 0.13
C ASN A 150 6.39 -1.90 1.65
N LYS A 151 7.15 -1.04 2.36
CA LYS A 151 6.89 -0.75 3.77
C LYS A 151 5.49 -0.17 3.95
N ILE A 152 5.09 0.84 3.16
CA ILE A 152 3.74 1.42 3.20
C ILE A 152 2.66 0.35 2.93
N ARG A 153 2.88 -0.52 1.93
CA ARG A 153 1.96 -1.63 1.63
C ARG A 153 1.81 -2.58 2.83
N ARG A 154 2.90 -2.93 3.51
CA ARG A 154 2.87 -3.76 4.73
C ARG A 154 2.18 -3.05 5.89
N LEU A 155 2.44 -1.77 6.08
CA LEU A 155 1.75 -0.96 7.09
C LEU A 155 0.23 -0.90 6.83
N ARG A 156 -0.22 -0.88 5.57
CA ARG A 156 -1.64 -1.01 5.23
C ARG A 156 -2.19 -2.42 5.51
N MET A 157 -1.33 -3.44 5.41
CA MET A 157 -1.63 -4.83 5.75
C MET A 157 -1.53 -5.13 7.26
N ILE A 158 -1.13 -4.18 8.12
CA ILE A 158 -1.20 -4.26 9.61
C ILE A 158 -2.59 -4.57 10.15
N ARG A 159 -3.62 -4.56 9.28
CA ARG A 159 -4.83 -5.36 9.48
C ARG A 159 -4.57 -6.83 9.91
N GLN A 160 -3.34 -7.36 9.87
CA GLN A 160 -3.02 -8.70 10.36
C GLN A 160 -1.84 -8.89 11.36
N SER A 161 -0.77 -8.10 11.53
CA SER A 161 0.31 -8.46 12.50
C SER A 161 1.00 -7.32 13.25
N LYS A 162 1.23 -7.52 14.57
CA LYS A 162 1.81 -6.57 15.53
C LYS A 162 3.34 -6.44 15.49
N SER A 163 4.06 -7.39 14.91
CA SER A 163 5.54 -7.41 14.94
C SER A 163 6.19 -6.15 14.34
N GLU A 164 5.55 -5.51 13.37
CA GLU A 164 6.06 -4.28 12.72
C GLU A 164 5.76 -3.01 13.54
N ILE A 165 4.71 -3.02 14.36
CA ILE A 165 4.33 -1.88 15.21
C ILE A 165 5.32 -1.73 16.37
N SER A 166 5.70 -2.84 17.01
CA SER A 166 6.63 -2.82 18.14
C SER A 166 8.01 -2.27 17.74
N GLN A 167 8.50 -2.59 16.55
CA GLN A 167 9.77 -2.05 16.03
C GLN A 167 9.69 -0.56 15.68
N PHE A 168 8.53 -0.06 15.23
CA PHE A 168 8.34 1.35 14.90
C PHE A 168 8.28 2.24 16.15
N PHE A 169 7.66 1.74 17.23
CA PHE A 169 7.62 2.45 18.52
C PHE A 169 8.86 2.23 19.40
N SER A 170 9.68 1.22 19.10
CA SER A 170 10.98 1.03 19.78
C SER A 170 12.09 1.93 19.24
N SER A 171 11.90 2.56 18.06
CA SER A 171 12.86 3.50 17.47
C SER A 171 12.60 4.97 17.80
N ASP A 172 11.38 5.31 18.26
CA ASP A 172 11.02 6.66 18.68
C ASP A 172 10.73 6.67 20.19
N ASN A 173 11.69 7.14 20.99
CA ASN A 173 11.49 7.49 22.39
C ASN A 173 10.46 8.63 22.51
N TYR A 174 9.17 8.29 22.53
CA TYR A 174 8.10 9.17 23.00
C TYR A 174 8.03 9.13 24.53
N SER A 175 9.06 9.64 25.19
CA SER A 175 9.02 9.98 26.62
C SER A 175 8.67 11.45 26.89
N ASP A 176 8.63 12.32 25.85
CA ASP A 176 8.56 13.78 26.04
C ASP A 176 7.24 14.45 25.63
N ILE A 177 6.11 13.75 25.75
CA ILE A 177 4.78 14.43 25.72
C ILE A 177 3.93 13.97 26.91
N ARG A 178 4.42 14.28 28.11
CA ARG A 178 3.60 14.64 29.26
C ARG A 178 4.28 15.82 29.96
N GLY A 179 3.89 17.01 29.54
CA GLY A 179 4.13 18.30 30.19
C GLY A 179 2.95 19.18 29.85
#